data_AF-G2PI20-F1
#
_entry.id   AF-G2PI20-F1
#
_cell.length_a   1.000
_cell.length_b   1.000
_cell.length_c   1.000
_cell.angle_alpha   90.00
_cell.angle_beta   90.00
_cell.angle_gamma   90.00
#
_symmetry.space_group_name_H-M   'P 1'
#
loop_
_entity.id
_entity.type
_entity.pdbx_description
1 polymer ?
#
loop_
_entity_poly.entity_id
_entity_poly.type
_entity_poly.pdbx_seq_one_letter_code
_entity_poly.pdbx_strand_id
1 'polypeptide(L)'
;MTGIIPRSGSPASRHICAARWLSPPAYIAGETVQFAMPQDLLMFMRARLDEDFAAVRLVLGVSVVAAIRHGESAPRWVPSPKSDTGVWDTNGVPRVKYAWPRERAHIIRHDPARVLAEVEAKRVLVDEFERCGPNNPRHSVLHFTVRVLAAVYDGHPDYREEWRP
;
A
#
# COMPACT_ATOMS: atom_id res chain seq x y z
N MET A 1 20.37 -14.69 -66.92
CA MET A 1 20.25 -15.60 -65.77
C MET A 1 19.02 -15.18 -64.99
N THR A 2 18.09 -16.11 -64.88
CA THR A 2 16.65 -15.91 -64.69
C THR A 2 16.26 -16.25 -63.24
N GLY A 3 15.31 -15.49 -62.67
CA GLY A 3 14.64 -15.76 -61.39
C GLY A 3 15.42 -15.22 -60.18
N ILE A 4 14.85 -14.38 -59.32
CA ILE A 4 13.72 -14.67 -58.43
C ILE A 4 12.97 -13.35 -58.10
N ILE A 5 11.66 -13.35 -58.31
CA ILE A 5 10.71 -12.29 -57.91
C ILE A 5 10.19 -12.59 -56.47
N PRO A 6 9.37 -11.72 -55.85
CA PRO A 6 9.72 -10.78 -54.80
C PRO A 6 9.32 -11.27 -53.39
N ARG A 7 9.88 -10.61 -52.36
CA ARG A 7 9.44 -10.83 -50.98
C ARG A 7 8.00 -10.38 -50.78
N SER A 8 7.25 -11.28 -50.18
CA SER A 8 5.86 -11.20 -49.76
C SER A 8 5.49 -9.92 -49.02
N GLY A 9 4.33 -9.36 -49.37
CA GLY A 9 3.61 -8.47 -48.49
C GLY A 9 3.09 -9.24 -47.26
N SER A 10 3.09 -8.58 -46.11
CA SER A 10 2.24 -8.95 -44.98
C SER A 10 1.64 -7.67 -44.37
N PRO A 11 0.34 -7.66 -44.05
CA PRO A 11 -0.39 -6.47 -43.66
C PRO A 11 -0.36 -6.24 -42.14
N ALA A 12 -0.80 -5.04 -41.76
CA ALA A 12 -1.14 -4.62 -40.42
C ALA A 12 -1.62 -5.75 -39.49
N SER A 13 -0.88 -5.99 -38.40
CA SER A 13 -1.38 -6.80 -37.28
C SER A 13 -2.00 -5.88 -36.23
N ARG A 14 -3.34 -5.79 -36.28
CA ARG A 14 -4.18 -5.45 -35.13
C ARG A 14 -4.42 -6.74 -34.33
N HIS A 15 -3.88 -6.84 -33.12
CA HIS A 15 -4.36 -7.76 -32.07
C HIS A 15 -4.48 -6.88 -30.80
N ILE A 16 -5.65 -6.36 -30.42
CA ILE A 16 -6.79 -7.00 -29.74
C ILE A 16 -6.36 -7.93 -28.58
N CYS A 17 -6.64 -7.43 -27.38
CA CYS A 17 -7.05 -8.07 -26.14
C CYS A 17 -6.74 -9.56 -25.89
N ALA A 18 -6.10 -9.83 -24.76
CA ALA A 18 -6.52 -10.90 -23.85
C ALA A 18 -6.15 -10.55 -22.40
N ALA A 19 -6.82 -9.55 -21.82
CA ALA A 19 -6.99 -9.50 -20.38
C ALA A 19 -7.87 -10.69 -20.00
N ARG A 20 -7.27 -11.72 -19.40
CA ARG A 20 -7.98 -12.87 -18.87
C ARG A 20 -8.63 -12.47 -17.55
N TRP A 21 -9.73 -11.72 -17.67
CA TRP A 21 -10.63 -11.45 -16.58
C TRP A 21 -11.21 -12.80 -16.12
N LEU A 22 -10.91 -13.19 -14.89
CA LEU A 22 -11.66 -14.23 -14.20
C LEU A 22 -13.08 -13.69 -14.05
N SER A 23 -14.03 -14.31 -14.73
CA SER A 23 -15.45 -14.00 -14.60
C SER A 23 -15.87 -14.11 -13.13
N PRO A 24 -16.56 -13.11 -12.56
CA PRO A 24 -17.25 -13.30 -11.29
C PRO A 24 -18.45 -14.26 -11.48
N PRO A 25 -18.83 -15.05 -10.46
CA PRO A 25 -19.98 -15.94 -10.56
C PRO A 25 -21.27 -15.14 -10.76
N ALA A 26 -22.11 -15.61 -11.68
CA ALA A 26 -23.42 -15.05 -11.95
C ALA A 26 -24.32 -15.16 -10.70
N TYR A 27 -24.75 -14.02 -10.17
CA TYR A 27 -25.72 -13.94 -9.08
C TYR A 27 -27.06 -13.45 -9.65
N ILE A 28 -28.13 -14.14 -9.27
CA ILE A 28 -29.49 -14.03 -9.83
C ILE A 28 -30.11 -12.65 -9.55
N ALA A 29 -30.89 -12.17 -10.52
CA ALA A 29 -31.55 -10.87 -10.56
C ALA A 29 -32.49 -10.60 -9.37
N GLY A 30 -32.28 -9.45 -8.72
CA GLY A 30 -33.15 -8.85 -7.72
C GLY A 30 -32.38 -7.75 -6.99
N GLU A 31 -32.56 -6.50 -7.43
CA GLU A 31 -32.07 -5.26 -6.79
C GLU A 31 -30.80 -5.38 -5.95
N THR A 32 -29.64 -5.45 -6.60
CA THR A 32 -28.36 -5.19 -5.93
C THR A 32 -28.25 -3.69 -5.68
N VAL A 33 -28.72 -3.24 -4.52
CA VAL A 33 -28.03 -2.14 -3.85
C VAL A 33 -26.59 -2.62 -3.70
N GLN A 34 -25.64 -1.97 -4.40
CA GLN A 34 -24.20 -2.23 -4.25
C GLN A 34 -23.80 -1.87 -2.81
N PHE A 35 -24.04 -2.78 -1.87
CA PHE A 35 -23.34 -2.75 -0.60
C PHE A 35 -21.89 -3.17 -0.90
N ALA A 36 -20.92 -2.30 -0.65
CA ALA A 36 -19.52 -2.68 -0.71
C ALA A 36 -19.33 -3.89 0.18
N MET A 37 -18.96 -5.00 -0.47
CA MET A 37 -18.71 -6.23 0.24
C MET A 37 -17.57 -5.97 1.23
N PRO A 38 -17.61 -6.53 2.45
CA PRO A 38 -16.49 -6.45 3.39
C PRO A 38 -15.14 -6.83 2.77
N GLN A 39 -15.17 -7.67 1.73
CA GLN A 39 -14.02 -8.04 0.90
C GLN A 39 -13.40 -6.85 0.14
N ASP A 40 -14.21 -5.93 -0.39
CA ASP A 40 -13.72 -4.76 -1.12
C ASP A 40 -12.97 -3.82 -0.17
N LEU A 41 -13.51 -3.62 1.04
CA LEU A 41 -12.85 -2.84 2.09
C LEU A 41 -11.53 -3.50 2.53
N LEU A 42 -11.51 -4.83 2.71
CA LEU A 42 -10.29 -5.58 3.03
C LEU A 42 -9.23 -5.42 1.93
N MET A 43 -9.62 -5.58 0.66
CA MET A 43 -8.72 -5.41 -0.48
C MET A 43 -8.15 -4.00 -0.56
N PHE A 44 -9.01 -2.98 -0.39
CA PHE A 44 -8.58 -1.59 -0.34
C PHE A 44 -7.55 -1.36 0.76
N MET A 45 -7.84 -1.82 1.99
CA MET A 45 -6.93 -1.64 3.13
C MET A 45 -5.59 -2.34 2.92
N ARG A 46 -5.58 -3.58 2.39
CA ARG A 46 -4.33 -4.28 2.07
C ARG A 46 -3.49 -3.51 1.06
N ALA A 47 -4.11 -3.01 -0.02
CA ALA A 47 -3.43 -2.23 -1.04
C ALA A 47 -2.78 -0.95 -0.47
N ARG A 48 -3.51 -0.18 0.34
CA ARG A 48 -2.99 1.05 0.94
C ARG A 48 -1.86 0.80 1.94
N LEU A 49 -1.95 -0.27 2.73
CA LEU A 49 -0.87 -0.67 3.64
C LEU A 49 0.38 -1.15 2.89
N ASP A 50 0.20 -1.79 1.73
CA ASP A 50 1.32 -2.17 0.85
C ASP A 50 1.98 -0.95 0.19
N GLU A 51 1.21 0.07 -0.17
CA GLU A 51 1.71 1.34 -0.67
C GLU A 51 2.53 2.09 0.40
N ASP A 52 2.02 2.18 1.63
CA ASP A 52 2.74 2.80 2.75
C ASP A 52 4.06 2.06 3.03
N PHE A 53 4.04 0.73 3.02
CA PHE A 53 5.24 -0.09 3.13
C PHE A 53 6.21 0.15 1.97
N ALA A 54 5.72 0.23 0.73
CA ALA A 54 6.53 0.48 -0.44
C ALA A 54 7.18 1.87 -0.42
N ALA A 55 6.47 2.90 0.07
CA ALA A 55 7.01 4.24 0.26
C ALA A 55 8.18 4.24 1.25
N VAL A 56 8.04 3.54 2.39
CA VAL A 56 9.15 3.36 3.35
C VAL A 56 10.34 2.65 2.71
N ARG A 57 10.10 1.61 1.91
CA ARG A 57 11.17 0.86 1.24
C ARG A 57 12.01 1.74 0.31
N LEU A 58 11.40 2.67 -0.40
CA LEU A 58 12.11 3.63 -1.26
C LEU A 58 13.04 4.53 -0.45
N VAL A 59 12.59 4.94 0.73
CA VAL A 59 13.36 5.84 1.61
C VAL A 59 14.52 5.12 2.29
N LEU A 60 14.29 3.93 2.86
CA LEU A 60 15.33 3.20 3.62
C LEU A 60 16.34 2.48 2.73
N GLY A 61 15.93 2.03 1.54
CA GLY A 61 16.73 1.22 0.63
C GLY A 61 16.54 -0.29 0.84
N VAL A 62 16.83 -1.08 -0.20
CA VAL A 62 16.54 -2.52 -0.25
C VAL A 62 17.33 -3.33 0.79
N SER A 63 18.56 -2.93 1.12
CA SER A 63 19.40 -3.61 2.10
C SER A 63 18.83 -3.51 3.51
N VAL A 64 18.36 -2.32 3.91
CA VAL A 64 17.73 -2.10 5.21
C VAL A 64 16.44 -2.89 5.32
N VAL A 65 15.63 -2.93 4.26
CA VAL A 65 14.38 -3.73 4.28
C VAL A 65 14.67 -5.24 4.34
N ALA A 66 15.73 -5.72 3.71
CA ALA A 66 16.15 -7.11 3.85
C ALA A 66 16.58 -7.42 5.30
N ALA A 67 17.38 -6.55 5.91
CA ALA A 67 17.80 -6.68 7.32
C ALA A 67 16.59 -6.74 8.27
N ILE A 68 15.57 -5.88 8.06
CA ILE A 68 14.35 -5.89 8.86
C ILE A 68 13.61 -7.24 8.77
N ARG A 69 13.56 -7.86 7.57
CA ARG A 69 12.97 -9.21 7.41
C ARG A 69 13.74 -10.29 8.17
N HIS A 70 15.01 -10.06 8.48
CA HIS A 70 15.84 -10.93 9.30
C HIS A 70 15.79 -10.60 10.79
N GLY A 71 14.88 -9.71 11.22
CA GLY A 71 14.65 -9.38 12.62
C GLY A 71 15.41 -8.16 13.12
N GLU A 72 16.13 -7.44 12.25
CA GLU A 72 16.74 -6.17 12.63
C GLU A 72 15.69 -5.06 12.79
N SER A 73 15.94 -4.12 13.69
CA SER A 73 15.06 -2.95 13.85
C SER A 73 15.30 -1.94 12.73
N ALA A 74 14.21 -1.34 12.23
CA ALA A 74 14.31 -0.24 11.30
C ALA A 74 15.05 0.96 11.96
N PRO A 75 15.98 1.61 11.25
CA PRO A 75 16.76 2.70 11.83
C PRO A 75 15.83 3.89 12.13
N ARG A 76 16.03 4.51 13.30
CA ARG A 76 15.27 5.68 13.73
C ARG A 76 15.85 6.94 13.12
N TRP A 77 15.02 7.91 12.81
CA TRP A 77 15.49 9.22 12.38
C TRP A 77 15.80 10.12 13.57
N VAL A 78 16.93 10.83 13.52
CA VAL A 78 17.48 11.63 14.60
C VAL A 78 17.98 12.98 14.07
N PRO A 79 18.10 14.01 14.93
CA PRO A 79 18.77 15.25 14.55
C PRO A 79 20.19 15.00 14.07
N SER A 80 20.67 15.83 13.14
CA SER A 80 22.04 15.73 12.67
C SER A 80 23.07 15.82 13.81
N PRO A 81 24.03 14.90 13.88
CA PRO A 81 25.11 14.96 14.86
C PRO A 81 26.11 16.09 14.57
N LYS A 82 26.08 16.68 13.36
CA LYS A 82 26.98 17.74 12.94
C LYS A 82 26.54 19.14 13.40
N SER A 83 25.55 19.22 14.28
CA SER A 83 24.93 20.48 14.72
C SER A 83 24.34 21.33 13.58
N ASP A 84 24.06 20.71 12.43
CA ASP A 84 23.32 21.33 11.33
C ASP A 84 21.80 21.08 11.46
N THR A 85 21.01 21.59 10.51
CA THR A 85 19.55 21.48 10.51
C THR A 85 19.02 20.21 9.82
N GLY A 86 19.89 19.24 9.53
CA GLY A 86 19.54 18.01 8.84
C GLY A 86 18.93 16.92 9.73
N VAL A 87 18.53 15.84 9.08
CA VAL A 87 18.04 14.59 9.68
C VAL A 87 18.94 13.45 9.22
N TRP A 88 19.37 12.64 10.17
CA TRP A 88 20.16 11.45 9.96
C TRP A 88 19.37 10.25 10.47
N ASP A 89 19.75 9.05 10.05
CA ASP A 89 19.27 7.85 10.72
C ASP A 89 20.30 7.32 11.74
N THR A 90 19.87 6.39 12.59
CA THR A 90 20.73 5.74 13.60
C THR A 90 21.87 4.90 13.01
N ASN A 91 21.87 4.65 11.70
CA ASN A 91 22.97 3.98 11.00
C ASN A 91 24.00 5.00 10.47
N GLY A 92 23.83 6.30 10.76
CA GLY A 92 24.74 7.35 10.33
C GLY A 92 24.53 7.79 8.88
N VAL A 93 23.39 7.49 8.27
CA VAL A 93 23.07 7.91 6.90
C VAL A 93 22.31 9.24 6.93
N PRO A 94 22.76 10.29 6.21
CA PRO A 94 21.99 11.53 6.07
C PRO A 94 20.73 11.26 5.23
N ARG A 95 19.56 11.65 5.76
CA ARG A 95 18.24 11.46 5.11
C ARG A 95 17.67 12.77 4.60
N VAL A 96 17.87 13.86 5.33
CA VAL A 96 17.48 15.21 4.93
C VAL A 96 18.64 16.15 5.19
N LYS A 97 19.04 16.92 4.17
CA LYS A 97 20.19 17.83 4.28
C LYS A 97 19.86 19.10 5.09
N TYR A 98 18.69 19.68 4.86
CA TYR A 98 18.21 20.89 5.53
C TYR A 98 16.71 20.80 5.77
N ALA A 99 16.28 21.11 6.98
CA ALA A 99 14.86 21.27 7.34
C ALA A 99 14.71 22.36 8.40
N TRP A 100 13.63 23.13 8.35
CA TRP A 100 13.35 24.10 9.42
C TRP A 100 13.12 23.36 10.75
N PRO A 101 13.40 23.97 11.92
CA PRO A 101 13.33 23.25 13.20
C PRO A 101 11.99 22.54 13.47
N ARG A 102 10.86 23.16 13.10
CA ARG A 102 9.52 22.57 13.26
C ARG A 102 9.27 21.43 12.27
N GLU A 103 9.69 21.58 11.03
CA GLU A 103 9.59 20.53 10.00
C GLU A 103 10.47 19.33 10.38
N ARG A 104 11.71 19.57 10.83
CA ARG A 104 12.62 18.54 11.32
C ARG A 104 12.00 17.72 12.44
N ALA A 105 11.35 18.37 13.40
CA ALA A 105 10.66 17.70 14.49
C ALA A 105 9.48 16.84 13.98
N HIS A 106 8.71 17.35 13.02
CA HIS A 106 7.63 16.59 12.39
C HIS A 106 8.16 15.38 11.62
N ILE A 107 9.20 15.56 10.79
CA ILE A 107 9.85 14.51 10.02
C ILE A 107 10.37 13.39 10.93
N ILE A 108 11.08 13.73 12.01
CA ILE A 108 11.60 12.75 12.98
C ILE A 108 10.45 12.01 13.68
N ARG A 109 9.36 12.71 14.01
CA ARG A 109 8.18 12.11 14.66
C ARG A 109 7.43 11.11 13.77
N HIS A 110 7.52 11.29 12.45
CA HIS A 110 6.85 10.49 11.43
C HIS A 110 7.86 9.68 10.60
N ASP A 111 8.92 9.20 11.26
CA ASP A 111 10.00 8.48 10.60
C ASP A 111 9.57 7.11 10.02
N PRO A 112 10.32 6.55 9.05
CA PRO A 112 9.94 5.32 8.39
C PRO A 112 9.79 4.11 9.34
N ALA A 113 10.59 4.05 10.40
CA ALA A 113 10.48 3.00 11.41
C ALA A 113 9.12 3.02 12.12
N ARG A 114 8.56 4.20 12.40
CA ARG A 114 7.21 4.32 12.96
C ARG A 114 6.15 3.90 11.95
N VAL A 115 6.27 4.32 10.69
CA VAL A 115 5.32 3.94 9.63
C VAL A 115 5.26 2.42 9.47
N LEU A 116 6.40 1.73 9.50
CA LEU A 116 6.43 0.26 9.46
C LEU A 116 5.69 -0.39 10.63
N ALA A 117 5.88 0.14 11.85
CA ALA A 117 5.17 -0.35 13.02
C ALA A 117 3.65 -0.11 12.92
N GLU A 118 3.22 1.03 12.38
CA GLU A 118 1.81 1.33 12.15
C GLU A 118 1.20 0.43 11.06
N VAL A 119 1.93 0.17 9.96
CA VAL A 119 1.52 -0.77 8.91
C VAL A 119 1.31 -2.16 9.48
N GLU A 120 2.26 -2.65 10.28
CA GLU A 120 2.17 -3.98 10.88
C GLU A 120 0.98 -4.09 11.85
N ALA A 121 0.80 -3.10 12.72
CA ALA A 121 -0.34 -3.07 13.64
C ALA A 121 -1.69 -3.07 12.89
N LYS A 122 -1.80 -2.33 11.79
CA LYS A 122 -3.02 -2.30 10.96
C LYS A 122 -3.22 -3.60 10.19
N ARG A 123 -2.16 -4.25 9.70
CA ARG A 123 -2.24 -5.58 9.06
C ARG A 123 -2.82 -6.61 10.01
N VAL A 124 -2.38 -6.62 11.28
CA VAL A 124 -2.96 -7.50 12.31
C VAL A 124 -4.47 -7.30 12.45
N LEU A 125 -4.95 -6.06 12.49
CA LEU A 125 -6.38 -5.76 12.59
C LEU A 125 -7.17 -6.21 11.35
N VAL A 126 -6.61 -6.00 10.15
CA VAL A 126 -7.20 -6.45 8.88
C VAL A 126 -7.27 -7.97 8.83
N ASP A 127 -6.22 -8.67 9.24
CA ASP A 127 -6.15 -10.14 9.28
C ASP A 127 -7.09 -10.73 10.33
N GLU A 128 -7.25 -10.08 11.49
CA GLU A 128 -8.24 -10.48 12.50
C GLU A 128 -9.67 -10.29 11.99
N PHE A 129 -9.96 -9.19 11.28
CA PHE A 129 -11.28 -8.97 10.70
C PHE A 129 -11.64 -10.05 9.68
N GLU A 130 -10.73 -10.37 8.77
CA GLU A 130 -10.93 -11.44 7.78
C GLU A 130 -11.17 -12.81 8.44
N ARG A 131 -10.40 -13.15 9.48
CA ARG A 131 -10.56 -14.42 10.21
C ARG A 131 -11.83 -14.50 11.05
N CYS A 132 -12.31 -13.36 11.57
CA CYS A 132 -13.44 -13.30 12.48
C CYS A 132 -14.71 -13.92 11.85
N GLY A 133 -14.95 -13.65 10.56
CA GLY A 133 -16.13 -14.10 9.83
C GLY A 133 -17.45 -13.46 10.34
N PRO A 134 -18.53 -13.49 9.56
CA PRO A 134 -19.76 -12.73 9.85
C PRO A 134 -20.53 -13.21 11.08
N ASN A 135 -20.36 -14.47 11.48
CA ASN A 135 -21.10 -15.07 12.59
C ASN A 135 -20.44 -14.85 13.96
N ASN A 136 -19.27 -14.20 14.01
CA ASN A 136 -18.56 -13.95 15.26
C ASN A 136 -19.05 -12.63 15.90
N PRO A 137 -19.30 -12.61 17.22
CA PRO A 137 -19.80 -11.41 17.90
C PRO A 137 -18.86 -10.20 17.80
N ARG A 138 -17.56 -10.40 17.54
CA ARG A 138 -16.59 -9.32 17.34
C ARG A 138 -16.64 -8.71 15.93
N HIS A 139 -17.35 -9.33 14.99
CA HIS A 139 -17.35 -8.93 13.58
C HIS A 139 -17.76 -7.47 13.37
N SER A 140 -18.82 -7.00 14.05
CA SER A 140 -19.30 -5.63 13.92
C SER A 140 -18.26 -4.59 14.39
N VAL A 141 -17.59 -4.85 15.51
CA VAL A 141 -16.56 -3.96 16.07
C VAL A 141 -15.31 -3.95 15.20
N LEU A 142 -14.88 -5.11 14.71
CA LEU A 142 -13.74 -5.20 13.79
C LEU A 142 -14.06 -4.51 12.45
N HIS A 143 -15.27 -4.71 11.91
CA HIS A 143 -15.71 -4.03 10.69
C HIS A 143 -15.69 -2.50 10.85
N PHE A 144 -16.25 -1.99 11.95
CA PHE A 144 -16.20 -0.56 12.27
C PHE A 144 -14.75 -0.06 12.41
N THR A 145 -13.89 -0.82 13.09
CA THR A 145 -12.47 -0.48 13.26
C THR A 145 -11.77 -0.35 11.91
N VAL A 146 -11.97 -1.31 11.00
CA VAL A 146 -11.38 -1.27 9.65
C VAL A 146 -11.90 -0.07 8.84
N ARG A 147 -13.18 0.29 8.96
CA ARG A 147 -13.73 1.52 8.34
C ARG A 147 -13.08 2.80 8.88
N VAL A 148 -12.85 2.88 10.19
CA VAL A 148 -12.14 4.01 10.81
C VAL A 148 -10.70 4.10 10.31
N LEU A 149 -10.01 2.98 10.15
CA LEU A 149 -8.66 2.96 9.57
C LEU A 149 -8.66 3.39 8.10
N ALA A 150 -9.68 2.99 7.34
CA ALA A 150 -9.82 3.35 5.93
C ALA A 150 -10.03 4.86 5.73
N ALA A 151 -10.65 5.56 6.70
CA ALA A 151 -10.88 7.01 6.62
C ALA A 151 -9.60 7.84 6.49
N VAL A 152 -8.43 7.31 6.83
CA VAL A 152 -7.13 7.97 6.59
C VAL A 152 -6.84 8.14 5.09
N TYR A 153 -7.47 7.31 4.25
CA TYR A 153 -7.28 7.29 2.81
C TYR A 153 -8.51 7.85 2.06
N ASP A 154 -9.32 8.72 2.68
CA ASP A 154 -10.55 9.24 2.08
C ASP A 154 -10.33 10.12 0.84
N GLY A 155 -9.12 10.65 0.66
CA GLY A 155 -8.69 11.32 -0.56
C GLY A 155 -8.22 10.39 -1.69
N HIS A 156 -8.20 9.07 -1.49
CA HIS A 156 -7.76 8.11 -2.51
C HIS A 156 -8.88 7.89 -3.56
N PRO A 157 -8.59 7.84 -4.88
CA PRO A 157 -9.63 7.67 -5.91
C PRO A 157 -10.45 6.38 -5.78
N ASP A 158 -9.84 5.30 -5.31
CA ASP A 158 -10.53 4.03 -5.04
C ASP A 158 -11.32 4.00 -3.72
N TYR A 159 -11.23 5.05 -2.89
CA TYR A 159 -12.00 5.15 -1.65
C TYR A 159 -13.49 5.28 -1.97
N ARG A 160 -14.33 4.52 -1.28
CA ARG A 160 -15.79 4.60 -1.42
C ARG A 160 -16.39 5.29 -0.20
N GLU A 161 -17.29 6.24 -0.44
CA GLU A 161 -17.92 7.05 0.61
C GLU A 161 -18.71 6.20 1.62
N GLU A 162 -19.27 5.07 1.20
CA GLU A 162 -19.93 4.10 2.07
C GLU A 162 -19.02 3.48 3.15
N TRP A 163 -17.70 3.52 2.96
CA TRP A 163 -16.74 3.09 3.99
C TRP A 163 -16.55 4.11 5.09
N ARG A 164 -16.94 5.38 4.90
CA ARG A 164 -16.81 6.44 5.92
C ARG A 164 -17.64 6.05 7.15
N PRO A 165 -17.06 5.94 8.36
CA PRO A 165 -17.71 5.44 9.58
C PRO A 165 -19.11 6.00 9.86
#